data_AF-A0A355GI43-F1
#
_entry.id   AF-A0A355GI43-F1
#
_cell.length_a   1.000
_cell.length_b   1.000
_cell.length_c   1.000
_cell.angle_alpha   90.00
_cell.angle_beta   90.00
_cell.angle_gamma   90.00
#
_symmetry.space_group_name_H-M   'P 1'
#
loop_
_entity.id
_entity.type
_entity.pdbx_description
1 polymer ?
#
loop_
_entity_poly.entity_id
_entity_poly.type
_entity_poly.pdbx_seq_one_letter_code
_entity_poly.pdbx_strand_id
1 'polypeptide(L)'
;MIRSRLIRFCMVLPCSCLVSCAHFGETQVTDHKTPAKMDVAQQEDAPKSLKKMVRKNVSKSNQPADASRTEVADNLRSQQTEKDIVISLDDISSDDDPLLQTGFEPKSTTIPPAPTTGSGDKTPAEPDLIAMTLDLDSLLQMAMESNPTLAEATAVVYKAEGIKTQVGLRPNPVFGYSGNEIGNDGRAGQQGAFFSQTYVRGNKLQLNQDVAHHDVQSLSWELEAQRFRVSNDVKSQFYATLGAQKRQEITLKLEKVAEAGVEIAQSLYKSGQAAQPDILQAEVQLGEVRILRQNAEYDLESAKQQLASLVGTPDLSHYNFTGELDVNSVKWNWDEAYNNLVANSPEIQAACARVNRARAQISRQEVQAMPNLLAQIGAAHDNATGSDIANVQIALPIPIFNRNQGNIATANSEYNRSVKEVERLQLSLKVELS
;
A
#
# COMPACT_ATOMS: atom_id res chain seq x y z
N MET A 1 22.13 34.09 64.28
CA MET A 1 21.00 33.19 63.97
C MET A 1 20.58 33.51 62.54
N ILE A 2 20.96 32.78 61.49
CA ILE A 2 20.81 31.33 61.23
C ILE A 2 19.34 30.91 61.10
N ARG A 3 18.84 30.86 59.85
CA ARG A 3 18.43 29.60 59.21
C ARG A 3 18.35 29.77 57.68
N SER A 4 19.37 29.26 56.99
CA SER A 4 19.33 29.07 55.54
C SER A 4 18.51 27.81 55.19
N ARG A 5 17.89 27.79 54.01
CA ARG A 5 17.38 26.57 53.36
C ARG A 5 18.02 26.44 51.99
N LEU A 6 19.02 25.57 51.87
CA LEU A 6 19.47 25.08 50.57
C LEU A 6 18.39 24.19 49.98
N ILE A 7 18.10 24.37 48.69
CA ILE A 7 17.44 23.35 47.86
C ILE A 7 18.54 22.71 47.01
N ARG A 8 18.72 21.39 47.14
CA ARG A 8 19.69 20.63 46.32
C ARG A 8 19.10 20.43 44.93
N PHE A 9 19.82 20.85 43.90
CA PHE A 9 19.67 20.24 42.57
C PHE A 9 20.10 18.78 42.66
N CYS A 10 19.26 17.86 42.18
CA CYS A 10 19.60 16.44 42.07
C CYS A 10 19.80 16.12 40.58
N MET A 11 21.05 15.89 40.20
CA MET A 11 21.45 15.59 38.82
C MET A 11 21.44 14.06 38.64
N VAL A 12 20.53 13.54 37.81
CA VAL A 12 20.37 12.10 37.58
C VAL A 12 20.57 11.81 36.09
N LEU A 13 21.74 11.27 35.74
CA LEU A 13 21.95 10.55 34.48
C LEU A 13 21.74 9.05 34.74
N PRO A 14 21.05 8.37 33.81
CA PRO A 14 21.49 7.07 33.31
C PRO A 14 21.32 6.96 31.79
N CYS A 15 21.93 6.02 31.07
CA CYS A 15 23.21 5.31 31.27
C CYS A 15 23.54 4.66 29.91
N SER A 16 24.78 4.73 29.44
CA SER A 16 25.16 4.29 28.08
C SER A 16 26.13 3.10 28.11
N CYS A 17 25.61 1.89 27.87
CA CYS A 17 26.40 0.70 27.55
C CYS A 17 25.97 0.21 26.16
N LEU A 18 26.79 0.29 25.12
CA LEU A 18 27.98 -0.54 24.85
C LEU A 18 27.64 -2.02 24.66
N VAL A 19 27.61 -2.42 23.38
CA VAL A 19 27.61 -3.80 22.92
C VAL A 19 28.93 -4.02 22.16
N SER A 20 29.81 -4.89 22.66
CA SER A 20 30.83 -5.57 21.85
C SER A 20 31.49 -6.73 22.60
N CYS A 21 31.94 -7.74 21.84
CA CYS A 21 32.89 -8.81 22.19
C CYS A 21 32.70 -9.62 23.49
N ALA A 22 32.34 -10.89 23.31
CA ALA A 22 32.80 -11.99 24.17
C ALA A 22 33.71 -12.93 23.35
N HIS A 23 34.78 -13.46 23.95
CA HIS A 23 35.76 -14.29 23.26
C HIS A 23 36.59 -15.12 24.27
N PHE A 24 36.47 -16.45 24.27
CA PHE A 24 37.42 -17.49 24.73
C PHE A 24 36.74 -18.88 24.61
N GLY A 25 37.39 -20.01 24.33
CA GLY A 25 38.79 -20.30 23.93
C GLY A 25 38.81 -21.41 22.85
N GLU A 26 39.90 -21.59 22.09
CA GLU A 26 41.02 -22.54 22.36
C GLU A 26 40.62 -24.03 22.37
N THR A 27 41.27 -24.96 21.63
CA THR A 27 42.51 -24.99 20.81
C THR A 27 42.22 -25.70 19.45
N GLN A 28 43.10 -26.04 18.48
CA GLN A 28 44.56 -26.24 18.32
C GLN A 28 45.00 -25.72 16.89
N VAL A 29 46.26 -25.34 16.61
CA VAL A 29 47.47 -26.14 16.25
C VAL A 29 47.25 -27.05 15.02
N THR A 30 48.05 -27.02 13.94
CA THR A 30 49.41 -26.46 13.70
C THR A 30 49.39 -25.00 13.12
N ASP A 31 50.22 -24.40 12.23
CA ASP A 31 51.30 -24.86 11.31
C ASP A 31 52.38 -23.77 11.00
N HIS A 32 53.01 -23.78 9.80
CA HIS A 32 54.37 -23.26 9.54
C HIS A 32 54.55 -21.95 8.74
N LYS A 33 55.59 -21.21 9.15
CA LYS A 33 56.63 -20.49 8.35
C LYS A 33 56.29 -19.29 7.44
N THR A 34 56.72 -18.11 7.92
CA THR A 34 57.48 -17.07 7.17
C THR A 34 58.98 -17.49 7.03
N PRO A 35 59.94 -16.73 6.38
CA PRO A 35 59.93 -15.28 6.05
C PRO A 35 60.61 -14.79 4.73
N ALA A 36 60.50 -13.46 4.50
CA ALA A 36 61.58 -12.50 4.15
C ALA A 36 61.71 -11.89 2.73
N LYS A 37 62.15 -10.61 2.76
CA LYS A 37 62.60 -9.66 1.69
C LYS A 37 61.50 -9.16 0.74
N MET A 38 61.29 -7.85 0.51
CA MET A 38 62.18 -6.70 0.19
C MET A 38 62.82 -6.76 -1.21
N ASP A 39 62.41 -5.82 -2.07
CA ASP A 39 63.35 -4.88 -2.73
C ASP A 39 62.60 -3.62 -3.24
N VAL A 40 63.34 -2.61 -3.71
CA VAL A 40 62.85 -1.25 -4.02
C VAL A 40 63.20 -0.84 -5.46
N ALA A 41 62.28 -0.19 -6.18
CA ALA A 41 62.57 0.49 -7.45
C ALA A 41 61.60 1.66 -7.74
N GLN A 42 62.05 2.60 -8.59
CA GLN A 42 61.39 3.85 -8.99
C GLN A 42 60.70 3.68 -10.37
N GLN A 43 59.48 4.16 -10.60
CA GLN A 43 59.10 5.49 -11.15
C GLN A 43 59.65 5.79 -12.57
N GLU A 44 58.77 5.94 -13.56
CA GLU A 44 58.92 6.91 -14.67
C GLU A 44 57.57 7.21 -15.40
N ASP A 45 57.58 8.18 -16.32
CA ASP A 45 56.41 8.98 -16.75
C ASP A 45 55.60 8.45 -17.96
N ALA A 46 54.39 9.02 -18.14
CA ALA A 46 53.55 8.88 -19.34
C ALA A 46 53.10 10.25 -19.91
N PRO A 47 53.47 10.62 -21.15
CA PRO A 47 53.20 11.95 -21.71
C PRO A 47 51.82 12.11 -22.38
N LYS A 48 51.34 13.35 -22.46
CA LYS A 48 50.07 13.75 -23.09
C LYS A 48 50.25 14.26 -24.53
N SER A 49 49.18 14.14 -25.32
CA SER A 49 48.79 15.06 -26.41
C SER A 49 49.68 15.16 -27.66
N LEU A 50 49.07 14.93 -28.83
CA LEU A 50 49.40 15.68 -30.05
C LEU A 50 48.13 15.95 -30.89
N LYS A 51 47.90 17.22 -31.25
CA LYS A 51 46.90 17.69 -32.23
C LYS A 51 47.61 18.17 -33.50
N LYS A 52 46.86 18.29 -34.61
CA LYS A 52 47.32 18.60 -35.99
C LYS A 52 47.86 17.33 -36.70
N MET A 53 47.81 17.20 -38.03
CA MET A 53 47.88 18.28 -39.03
C MET A 53 47.03 18.07 -40.31
N VAL A 54 46.72 19.21 -40.93
CA VAL A 54 45.90 19.43 -42.14
C VAL A 54 46.47 18.77 -43.40
N ARG A 55 45.58 18.33 -44.31
CA ARG A 55 45.83 18.28 -45.78
C ARG A 55 44.67 18.98 -46.52
N LYS A 56 44.92 19.49 -47.73
CA LYS A 56 44.02 20.43 -48.44
C LYS A 56 44.13 20.28 -49.97
N ASN A 57 42.99 20.02 -50.64
CA ASN A 57 42.77 20.00 -52.11
C ASN A 57 43.59 18.95 -52.90
N VAL A 58 43.35 18.58 -54.17
CA VAL A 58 42.55 19.11 -55.32
C VAL A 58 41.85 17.91 -56.03
N SER A 59 40.61 17.99 -56.53
CA SER A 59 40.28 18.20 -57.97
C SER A 59 38.76 18.17 -58.25
N LYS A 60 38.34 18.46 -59.50
CA LYS A 60 36.95 18.68 -59.94
C LYS A 60 36.30 17.49 -60.68
N SER A 61 34.97 17.38 -60.58
CA SER A 61 34.06 16.96 -61.67
C SER A 61 32.68 17.63 -61.48
N ASN A 62 31.78 17.54 -62.47
CA ASN A 62 30.61 18.43 -62.59
C ASN A 62 29.29 17.80 -62.09
N GLN A 63 28.43 18.63 -61.46
CA GLN A 63 26.95 18.76 -61.54
C GLN A 63 26.00 17.52 -61.63
N PRO A 64 24.69 17.66 -61.29
CA PRO A 64 24.02 18.63 -60.40
C PRO A 64 23.09 17.96 -59.35
N ALA A 65 22.83 18.61 -58.21
CA ALA A 65 21.81 18.17 -57.24
C ALA A 65 21.39 19.29 -56.26
N ASP A 66 20.79 20.38 -56.76
CA ASP A 66 20.37 21.53 -55.94
C ASP A 66 18.84 21.66 -55.93
N ALA A 67 18.18 20.74 -55.21
CA ALA A 67 16.72 20.66 -55.12
C ALA A 67 16.17 19.94 -53.86
N SER A 68 17.02 19.39 -52.97
CA SER A 68 16.59 18.40 -51.96
C SER A 68 17.13 18.64 -50.54
N ARG A 69 17.50 19.89 -50.21
CA ARG A 69 17.95 20.27 -48.84
C ARG A 69 17.14 21.36 -48.15
N THR A 70 16.31 22.11 -48.87
CA THR A 70 15.42 23.12 -48.26
C THR A 70 14.17 22.47 -47.69
N GLU A 71 13.51 21.59 -48.46
CA GLU A 71 12.24 20.94 -48.06
C GLU A 71 12.35 20.10 -46.78
N VAL A 72 13.53 19.55 -46.47
CA VAL A 72 13.76 18.78 -45.23
C VAL A 72 13.93 19.71 -44.02
N ALA A 73 14.49 20.91 -44.21
CA ALA A 73 14.62 21.90 -43.14
C ALA A 73 13.27 22.53 -42.79
N ASP A 74 12.43 22.82 -43.79
CA ASP A 74 11.11 23.41 -43.58
C ASP A 74 10.07 22.40 -43.07
N ASN A 75 10.11 21.12 -43.49
CA ASN A 75 9.22 20.09 -42.93
C ASN A 75 9.51 19.77 -41.45
N LEU A 76 10.76 19.91 -40.99
CA LEU A 76 11.09 19.83 -39.56
C LEU A 76 10.63 21.07 -38.77
N ARG A 77 10.25 22.15 -39.46
CA ARG A 77 9.81 23.42 -38.84
C ARG A 77 8.30 23.64 -38.90
N SER A 78 7.60 22.98 -39.83
CA SER A 78 6.14 22.99 -39.95
C SER A 78 5.43 21.96 -39.06
N GLN A 79 6.17 21.01 -38.45
CA GLN A 79 5.61 20.02 -37.52
C GLN A 79 5.83 20.35 -36.04
N GLN A 80 6.47 21.48 -35.71
CA GLN A 80 6.64 21.98 -34.34
C GLN A 80 5.73 23.17 -34.00
N THR A 81 4.50 23.14 -34.53
CA THR A 81 3.36 23.87 -33.94
C THR A 81 2.39 22.87 -33.31
N GLU A 82 2.91 22.00 -32.44
CA GLU A 82 2.07 21.49 -31.35
C GLU A 82 1.54 22.70 -30.58
N LYS A 83 0.25 22.65 -30.20
CA LYS A 83 -0.32 23.70 -29.35
C LYS A 83 0.36 23.59 -27.99
N ASP A 84 0.94 24.68 -27.51
CA ASP A 84 1.11 24.90 -26.08
C ASP A 84 -0.29 24.95 -25.45
N ILE A 85 -0.86 23.79 -25.11
CA ILE A 85 -2.10 23.69 -24.34
C ILE A 85 -1.75 23.98 -22.87
N VAL A 86 -1.37 25.23 -22.62
CA VAL A 86 -1.48 25.84 -21.30
C VAL A 86 -2.97 25.97 -21.05
N ILE A 87 -3.56 24.97 -20.39
CA ILE A 87 -4.92 25.07 -19.88
C ILE A 87 -4.91 26.17 -18.82
N SER A 88 -5.46 27.34 -19.18
CA SER A 88 -5.78 28.40 -18.24
C SER A 88 -6.77 27.86 -17.24
N LEU A 89 -6.71 28.26 -15.95
CA LEU A 89 -7.73 27.84 -14.99
C LEU A 89 -9.14 28.34 -15.40
N ASP A 90 -9.21 29.38 -16.23
CA ASP A 90 -10.44 29.91 -16.81
C ASP A 90 -11.11 28.96 -17.83
N ASP A 91 -10.38 27.99 -18.40
CA ASP A 91 -10.92 26.98 -19.32
C ASP A 91 -11.56 25.79 -18.58
N ILE A 92 -11.42 25.70 -17.25
CA ILE A 92 -12.06 24.65 -16.42
C ILE A 92 -13.48 25.10 -15.99
N SER A 93 -14.24 25.61 -16.96
CA SER A 93 -15.62 26.07 -16.78
C SER A 93 -16.62 24.91 -16.95
N SER A 94 -16.89 24.22 -15.84
CA SER A 94 -18.03 23.32 -15.55
C SER A 94 -18.31 22.09 -16.44
N ASP A 95 -18.02 22.10 -17.74
CA ASP A 95 -18.67 21.18 -18.69
C ASP A 95 -17.72 20.09 -19.24
N ASP A 96 -16.41 20.38 -19.35
CA ASP A 96 -15.38 19.47 -19.89
C ASP A 96 -14.57 18.73 -18.80
N ASP A 97 -15.18 18.45 -17.64
CA ASP A 97 -14.58 17.58 -16.63
C ASP A 97 -14.72 16.09 -17.04
N PRO A 98 -13.63 15.33 -17.26
CA PRO A 98 -13.71 13.91 -17.57
C PRO A 98 -14.32 13.04 -16.45
N LEU A 99 -14.47 13.56 -15.22
CA LEU A 99 -15.23 12.91 -14.14
C LEU A 99 -16.73 13.21 -14.17
N LEU A 100 -17.16 14.33 -14.77
CA LEU A 100 -18.59 14.58 -15.05
C LEU A 100 -19.05 13.73 -16.24
N GLN A 101 -18.17 13.53 -17.24
CA GLN A 101 -18.43 12.63 -18.37
C GLN A 101 -18.57 11.14 -17.96
N THR A 102 -18.09 10.74 -16.78
CA THR A 102 -18.33 9.39 -16.22
C THR A 102 -19.53 9.29 -15.28
N GLY A 103 -20.30 10.38 -15.10
CA GLY A 103 -21.54 10.37 -14.30
C GLY A 103 -21.32 10.17 -12.79
N PHE A 104 -20.16 10.58 -12.27
CA PHE A 104 -19.71 10.23 -10.93
C PHE A 104 -20.16 11.22 -9.84
N GLU A 105 -21.18 10.86 -9.05
CA GLU A 105 -21.38 11.47 -7.73
C GLU A 105 -20.58 10.73 -6.64
N PRO A 106 -19.78 11.43 -5.82
CA PRO A 106 -19.03 10.82 -4.72
C PRO A 106 -19.96 10.42 -3.57
N LYS A 107 -20.41 9.15 -3.55
CA LYS A 107 -21.13 8.57 -2.41
C LYS A 107 -20.28 8.70 -1.14
N SER A 108 -20.86 9.25 -0.06
CA SER A 108 -20.14 9.42 1.21
C SER A 108 -20.04 8.10 1.96
N THR A 109 -18.84 7.51 2.04
CA THR A 109 -18.56 6.31 2.82
C THR A 109 -18.39 6.66 4.30
N THR A 110 -19.28 6.16 5.16
CA THR A 110 -19.14 6.27 6.62
C THR A 110 -18.00 5.37 7.11
N ILE A 111 -16.93 5.98 7.62
CA ILE A 111 -15.77 5.26 8.17
C ILE A 111 -16.23 4.45 9.41
N PRO A 112 -16.06 3.12 9.45
CA PRO A 112 -16.37 2.31 10.63
C PRO A 112 -15.43 2.70 11.79
N PRO A 113 -15.82 2.56 13.07
CA PRO A 113 -15.03 3.05 14.20
C PRO A 113 -13.62 2.43 14.28
N ALA A 114 -12.69 3.16 14.90
CA ALA A 114 -11.29 2.78 14.98
C ALA A 114 -11.11 1.38 15.59
N PRO A 115 -10.24 0.52 15.01
CA PRO A 115 -9.97 -0.79 15.57
C PRO A 115 -9.40 -0.61 16.97
N THR A 116 -10.18 -0.98 17.98
CA THR A 116 -9.79 -0.80 19.37
C THR A 116 -8.58 -1.67 19.64
N THR A 117 -7.49 -1.08 20.15
CA THR A 117 -6.34 -1.84 20.67
C THR A 117 -6.65 -2.47 22.02
N GLY A 118 -7.83 -3.09 22.13
CA GLY A 118 -8.15 -4.01 23.18
C GLY A 118 -7.51 -5.35 22.85
N SER A 119 -6.52 -5.75 23.64
CA SER A 119 -6.27 -7.17 23.87
C SER A 119 -7.47 -7.72 24.62
N GLY A 120 -8.58 -7.90 23.89
CA GLY A 120 -9.75 -8.60 24.37
C GLY A 120 -9.35 -10.04 24.57
N ASP A 121 -8.97 -10.38 25.80
CA ASP A 121 -8.79 -11.74 26.28
C ASP A 121 -10.15 -12.43 26.28
N LYS A 122 -10.61 -12.77 25.06
CA LYS A 122 -11.70 -13.69 24.82
C LYS A 122 -11.15 -15.07 25.20
N THR A 123 -11.13 -15.36 26.50
CA THR A 123 -11.05 -16.73 27.02
C THR A 123 -11.96 -17.58 26.13
N PRO A 124 -11.47 -18.64 25.47
CA PRO A 124 -12.35 -19.49 24.68
C PRO A 124 -13.46 -20.02 25.58
N ALA A 125 -14.69 -19.62 25.32
CA ALA A 125 -15.84 -20.25 25.95
C ALA A 125 -15.85 -21.70 25.46
N GLU A 126 -15.79 -22.66 26.39
CA GLU A 126 -15.82 -24.08 26.04
C GLU A 126 -17.09 -24.34 25.21
N PRO A 127 -16.98 -24.83 23.95
CA PRO A 127 -18.13 -25.01 23.10
C PRO A 127 -18.96 -26.17 23.64
N ASP A 128 -20.19 -25.86 24.05
CA ASP A 128 -21.17 -26.85 24.49
C ASP A 128 -21.37 -27.89 23.37
N LEU A 129 -21.16 -29.17 23.66
CA LEU A 129 -20.95 -30.23 22.66
C LEU A 129 -22.25 -30.73 21.98
N ILE A 130 -23.09 -29.79 21.56
CA ILE A 130 -24.17 -29.97 20.61
C ILE A 130 -23.62 -29.61 19.23
N ALA A 131 -23.85 -30.46 18.22
CA ALA A 131 -23.35 -30.23 16.87
C ALA A 131 -24.00 -29.00 16.22
N MET A 132 -23.43 -27.83 16.44
CA MET A 132 -23.91 -26.56 15.91
C MET A 132 -23.83 -26.56 14.38
N THR A 133 -24.96 -26.20 13.76
CA THR A 133 -25.08 -26.00 12.32
C THR A 133 -24.84 -24.55 11.97
N LEU A 134 -23.90 -24.27 11.06
CA LEU A 134 -23.64 -22.93 10.54
C LEU A 134 -24.22 -22.76 9.14
N ASP A 135 -24.89 -21.63 8.93
CA ASP A 135 -25.34 -21.15 7.63
C ASP A 135 -24.36 -20.12 7.04
N LEU A 136 -24.63 -19.71 5.79
CA LEU A 136 -23.82 -18.75 5.06
C LEU A 136 -23.82 -17.37 5.72
N ASP A 137 -24.97 -16.91 6.23
CA ASP A 137 -25.11 -15.55 6.77
C ASP A 137 -24.37 -15.39 8.11
N SER A 138 -24.37 -16.43 8.96
CA SER A 138 -23.54 -16.47 10.18
C SER A 138 -22.05 -16.43 9.86
N LEU A 139 -21.60 -17.16 8.83
CA LEU A 139 -20.20 -17.14 8.38
C LEU A 139 -19.81 -15.80 7.77
N LEU A 140 -20.70 -15.15 7.03
CA LEU A 140 -20.50 -13.80 6.50
C LEU A 140 -20.42 -12.77 7.62
N GLN A 141 -21.30 -12.83 8.63
CA GLN A 141 -21.22 -11.93 9.79
C GLN A 141 -19.90 -12.14 10.54
N MET A 142 -19.53 -13.38 10.86
CA MET A 142 -18.25 -13.68 11.51
C MET A 142 -17.07 -13.16 10.68
N ALA A 143 -17.05 -13.37 9.36
CA ALA A 143 -15.99 -12.85 8.50
C ALA A 143 -15.91 -11.32 8.50
N MET A 144 -17.05 -10.61 8.52
CA MET A 144 -17.06 -9.14 8.63
C MET A 144 -16.59 -8.62 10.00
N GLU A 145 -16.70 -9.42 11.06
CA GLU A 145 -16.25 -9.07 12.42
C GLU A 145 -14.80 -9.50 12.74
N SER A 146 -14.32 -10.64 12.22
CA SER A 146 -13.03 -11.24 12.60
C SER A 146 -11.99 -11.40 11.50
N ASN A 147 -12.29 -11.17 10.21
CA ASN A 147 -11.29 -11.34 9.14
C ASN A 147 -10.12 -10.32 9.29
N PRO A 148 -8.86 -10.77 9.43
CA PRO A 148 -7.73 -9.87 9.66
C PRO A 148 -7.46 -8.87 8.54
N THR A 149 -7.80 -9.20 7.28
CA THR A 149 -7.58 -8.29 6.13
C THR A 149 -8.51 -7.08 6.16
N LEU A 150 -9.72 -7.23 6.73
CA LEU A 150 -10.64 -6.12 6.96
C LEU A 150 -10.15 -5.21 8.09
N ALA A 151 -9.57 -5.80 9.15
CA ALA A 151 -8.93 -5.04 10.23
C ALA A 151 -7.70 -4.26 9.73
N GLU A 152 -6.87 -4.88 8.88
CA GLU A 152 -5.73 -4.22 8.24
C GLU A 152 -6.18 -3.06 7.34
N ALA A 153 -7.11 -3.30 6.41
CA ALA A 153 -7.63 -2.26 5.52
C ALA A 153 -8.26 -1.10 6.30
N THR A 154 -9.00 -1.39 7.37
CA THR A 154 -9.56 -0.37 8.27
C THR A 154 -8.46 0.43 8.97
N ALA A 155 -7.39 -0.22 9.46
CA ALA A 155 -6.24 0.47 10.05
C ALA A 155 -5.50 1.37 9.03
N VAL A 156 -5.46 0.99 7.75
CA VAL A 156 -4.89 1.82 6.67
C VAL A 156 -5.73 3.09 6.45
N VAL A 157 -7.06 3.01 6.46
CA VAL A 157 -7.96 4.19 6.42
C VAL A 157 -7.71 5.10 7.62
N TYR A 158 -7.59 4.55 8.84
CA TYR A 158 -7.31 5.34 10.04
C TYR A 158 -5.96 6.03 10.03
N LYS A 159 -4.92 5.39 9.49
CA LYS A 159 -3.61 6.01 9.24
C LYS A 159 -3.74 7.23 8.31
N ALA A 160 -4.59 7.15 7.28
CA ALA A 160 -4.81 8.25 6.34
C ALA A 160 -5.61 9.42 6.97
N GLU A 161 -6.63 9.16 7.79
CA GLU A 161 -7.31 10.22 8.58
C GLU A 161 -6.34 10.93 9.55
N GLY A 162 -5.42 10.17 10.17
CA GLY A 162 -4.34 10.75 10.98
C GLY A 162 -3.43 11.67 10.17
N ILE A 163 -3.02 11.27 8.96
CA ILE A 163 -2.22 12.09 8.04
C ILE A 163 -2.99 13.34 7.60
N LYS A 164 -4.25 13.20 7.16
CA LYS A 164 -5.17 14.29 6.78
C LYS A 164 -5.36 15.31 7.90
N THR A 165 -5.45 14.86 9.15
CA THR A 165 -5.45 15.75 10.32
C THR A 165 -4.12 16.48 10.46
N GLN A 166 -3.01 15.75 10.44
CA GLN A 166 -1.66 16.28 10.66
C GLN A 166 -1.19 17.30 9.60
N VAL A 167 -1.53 17.12 8.32
CA VAL A 167 -1.07 18.02 7.24
C VAL A 167 -1.79 19.38 7.20
N GLY A 168 -2.90 19.52 7.92
CA GLY A 168 -3.62 20.78 8.12
C GLY A 168 -3.18 21.58 9.35
N LEU A 169 -2.42 20.97 10.26
CA LEU A 169 -1.96 21.67 11.48
C LEU A 169 -0.94 22.77 11.13
N ARG A 170 -1.04 23.88 11.85
CA ARG A 170 -0.09 24.99 11.72
C ARG A 170 1.28 24.59 12.30
N PRO A 171 2.40 25.06 11.75
CA PRO A 171 3.71 24.81 12.34
C PRO A 171 3.79 25.32 13.77
N ASN A 172 4.38 24.53 14.67
CA ASN A 172 4.66 24.97 16.04
C ASN A 172 5.64 26.15 16.06
N PRO A 173 5.54 27.05 17.06
CA PRO A 173 6.56 28.07 17.28
C PRO A 173 7.88 27.44 17.75
N VAL A 174 8.98 28.13 17.46
CA VAL A 174 10.32 27.80 17.94
C VAL A 174 10.76 28.85 18.95
N PHE A 175 10.90 28.45 20.22
CA PHE A 175 11.64 29.20 21.23
C PHE A 175 13.09 28.71 21.23
N GLY A 176 14.06 29.63 21.32
CA GLY A 176 15.48 29.29 21.27
C GLY A 176 16.37 30.31 21.98
N TYR A 177 17.57 29.86 22.33
CA TYR A 177 18.65 30.68 22.87
C TYR A 177 19.52 31.24 21.74
N SER A 178 20.07 32.44 21.91
CA SER A 178 21.03 33.05 20.99
C SER A 178 22.17 33.68 21.78
N GLY A 179 23.40 33.37 21.38
CA GLY A 179 24.61 33.97 21.93
C GLY A 179 25.50 34.45 20.80
N ASN A 180 25.68 35.77 20.69
CA ASN A 180 26.53 36.41 19.66
C ASN A 180 27.78 37.01 20.33
N GLU A 181 28.86 37.20 19.56
CA GLU A 181 30.10 37.83 20.04
C GLU A 181 30.73 37.19 21.30
N ILE A 182 30.46 35.91 21.55
CA ILE A 182 31.04 35.16 22.67
C ILE A 182 32.57 35.15 22.55
N GLY A 183 33.25 35.63 23.60
CA GLY A 183 34.71 35.73 23.64
C GLY A 183 35.28 37.00 22.99
N ASN A 184 34.46 37.86 22.38
CA ASN A 184 34.90 39.16 21.87
C ASN A 184 35.41 40.03 23.04
N ASP A 185 36.61 40.59 22.93
CA ASP A 185 37.37 41.22 24.04
C ASP A 185 37.42 40.39 25.34
N GLY A 186 37.34 39.05 25.26
CA GLY A 186 37.29 38.16 26.42
C GLY A 186 35.98 38.21 27.22
N ARG A 187 34.92 38.84 26.66
CA ARG A 187 33.62 39.04 27.31
C ARG A 187 32.65 37.91 26.99
N ALA A 188 31.53 37.88 27.70
CA ALA A 188 30.42 36.96 27.42
C ALA A 188 29.69 37.25 26.11
N GLY A 189 29.85 38.43 25.50
CA GLY A 189 29.12 38.84 24.29
C GLY A 189 27.63 39.14 24.55
N GLN A 190 26.81 39.10 23.51
CA GLN A 190 25.36 39.29 23.59
C GLN A 190 24.68 37.96 23.90
N GLN A 191 23.93 37.87 25.00
CA GLN A 191 23.25 36.63 25.41
C GLN A 191 21.75 36.86 25.54
N GLY A 192 20.94 36.03 24.89
CA GLY A 192 19.49 36.26 24.77
C GLY A 192 18.67 35.06 24.33
N ALA A 193 17.39 35.33 24.10
CA ALA A 193 16.43 34.35 23.63
C ALA A 193 15.53 34.93 22.54
N PHE A 194 15.01 34.06 21.67
CA PHE A 194 14.10 34.40 20.59
C PHE A 194 12.89 33.47 20.55
N PHE A 195 11.82 33.98 19.96
CA PHE A 195 10.62 33.26 19.58
C PHE A 195 10.39 33.46 18.08
N SER A 196 10.17 32.38 17.33
CA SER A 196 10.02 32.40 15.88
C SER A 196 8.80 31.58 15.45
N GLN A 197 7.99 32.14 14.55
CA GLN A 197 6.79 31.50 14.01
C GLN A 197 6.80 31.55 12.48
N THR A 198 6.56 30.39 11.86
CA THR A 198 6.27 30.31 10.43
C THR A 198 4.77 30.42 10.19
N TYR A 199 4.36 31.41 9.42
CA TYR A 199 3.00 31.61 8.94
C TYR A 199 2.89 31.04 7.52
N VAL A 200 2.19 29.92 7.39
CA VAL A 200 1.92 29.29 6.09
C VAL A 200 0.91 30.13 5.32
N ARG A 201 1.20 30.42 4.04
CA ARG A 201 0.38 31.29 3.18
C ARG A 201 -0.10 30.56 1.92
N GLY A 202 -1.10 31.12 1.24
CA GLY A 202 -1.64 30.55 -0.01
C GLY A 202 -2.48 29.30 0.19
N ASN A 203 -3.28 29.25 1.26
CA ASN A 203 -4.18 28.15 1.63
C ASN A 203 -3.56 26.73 1.69
N LYS A 204 -2.23 26.60 1.70
CA LYS A 204 -1.51 25.32 1.59
C LYS A 204 -1.90 24.26 2.61
N LEU A 205 -2.30 24.67 3.83
CA LEU A 205 -2.74 23.73 4.86
C LEU A 205 -4.06 23.07 4.45
N GLN A 206 -5.06 23.85 4.01
CA GLN A 206 -6.30 23.32 3.45
C GLN A 206 -6.03 22.45 2.22
N LEU A 207 -5.24 22.95 1.26
CA LEU A 207 -4.94 22.21 0.03
C LEU A 207 -4.15 20.90 0.28
N ASN A 208 -3.34 20.82 1.34
CA ASN A 208 -2.78 19.54 1.78
C ASN A 208 -3.86 18.61 2.38
N GLN A 209 -4.82 19.15 3.13
CA GLN A 209 -5.96 18.38 3.66
C GLN A 209 -6.90 17.90 2.55
N ASP A 210 -7.12 18.69 1.50
CA ASP A 210 -7.98 18.35 0.36
C ASP A 210 -7.38 17.15 -0.42
N VAL A 211 -6.07 17.16 -0.65
CA VAL A 211 -5.33 16.00 -1.19
C VAL A 211 -5.47 14.78 -0.28
N ALA A 212 -5.21 14.95 1.02
CA ALA A 212 -5.26 13.84 1.98
C ALA A 212 -6.69 13.33 2.23
N HIS A 213 -7.72 14.14 1.99
CA HIS A 213 -9.12 13.77 2.03
C HIS A 213 -9.50 12.85 0.86
N HIS A 214 -9.05 13.15 -0.36
CA HIS A 214 -9.25 12.24 -1.47
C HIS A 214 -8.37 10.97 -1.39
N ASP A 215 -7.21 11.01 -0.71
CA ASP A 215 -6.48 9.79 -0.31
C ASP A 215 -7.32 8.92 0.65
N VAL A 216 -7.96 9.51 1.68
CA VAL A 216 -8.89 8.77 2.55
C VAL A 216 -10.06 8.18 1.76
N GLN A 217 -10.63 8.92 0.80
CA GLN A 217 -11.72 8.40 -0.04
C GLN A 217 -11.27 7.23 -0.93
N SER A 218 -10.05 7.23 -1.48
CA SER A 218 -9.53 6.07 -2.22
C SER A 218 -9.47 4.84 -1.30
N LEU A 219 -8.93 5.03 -0.10
CA LEU A 219 -8.73 3.95 0.87
C LEU A 219 -10.05 3.44 1.48
N SER A 220 -11.08 4.28 1.65
CA SER A 220 -12.40 3.83 2.10
C SER A 220 -13.12 2.99 1.04
N TRP A 221 -12.93 3.32 -0.25
CA TRP A 221 -13.43 2.50 -1.35
C TRP A 221 -12.62 1.21 -1.55
N GLU A 222 -11.30 1.22 -1.30
CA GLU A 222 -10.48 0.01 -1.28
C GLU A 222 -10.83 -0.94 -0.12
N LEU A 223 -11.20 -0.39 1.06
CA LEU A 223 -11.79 -1.16 2.16
C LEU A 223 -13.14 -1.80 1.75
N GLU A 224 -13.99 -1.08 1.03
CA GLU A 224 -15.27 -1.62 0.55
C GLU A 224 -15.06 -2.69 -0.55
N ALA A 225 -14.08 -2.52 -1.44
CA ALA A 225 -13.67 -3.58 -2.36
C ALA A 225 -13.20 -4.84 -1.61
N GLN A 226 -12.42 -4.68 -0.53
CA GLN A 226 -11.96 -5.79 0.29
C GLN A 226 -13.11 -6.51 1.02
N ARG A 227 -14.16 -5.79 1.44
CA ARG A 227 -15.40 -6.40 1.98
C ARG A 227 -16.10 -7.29 0.96
N PHE A 228 -16.24 -6.83 -0.29
CA PHE A 228 -16.83 -7.65 -1.36
C PHE A 228 -15.98 -8.88 -1.67
N ARG A 229 -14.64 -8.76 -1.71
CA ARG A 229 -13.73 -9.90 -1.89
C ARG A 229 -13.92 -10.94 -0.78
N VAL A 230 -13.78 -10.54 0.48
CA VAL A 230 -13.98 -11.44 1.64
C VAL A 230 -15.38 -12.08 1.62
N SER A 231 -16.43 -11.34 1.24
CA SER A 231 -17.78 -11.90 1.10
C SER A 231 -17.87 -12.96 -0.01
N ASN A 232 -17.24 -12.71 -1.17
CA ASN A 232 -17.24 -13.64 -2.30
C ASN A 232 -16.35 -14.87 -2.04
N ASP A 233 -15.22 -14.70 -1.37
CA ASP A 233 -14.32 -15.80 -0.98
C ASP A 233 -15.01 -16.73 0.03
N VAL A 234 -15.66 -16.17 1.07
CA VAL A 234 -16.43 -16.93 2.05
C VAL A 234 -17.63 -17.65 1.41
N LYS A 235 -18.37 -16.99 0.52
CA LYS A 235 -19.46 -17.63 -0.26
C LYS A 235 -18.94 -18.81 -1.09
N SER A 236 -17.87 -18.60 -1.85
CA SER A 236 -17.29 -19.62 -2.73
C SER A 236 -16.78 -20.82 -1.93
N GLN A 237 -16.08 -20.55 -0.82
CA GLN A 237 -15.56 -21.61 0.05
C GLN A 237 -16.65 -22.33 0.83
N PHE A 238 -17.73 -21.64 1.24
CA PHE A 238 -18.90 -22.27 1.86
C PHE A 238 -19.57 -23.28 0.92
N TYR A 239 -19.83 -22.91 -0.34
CA TYR A 239 -20.40 -23.83 -1.32
C TYR A 239 -19.44 -24.98 -1.70
N ALA A 240 -18.12 -24.72 -1.76
CA ALA A 240 -17.13 -25.78 -1.90
C ALA A 240 -17.16 -26.76 -0.71
N THR A 241 -17.32 -26.25 0.50
CA THR A 241 -17.39 -27.04 1.75
C THR A 241 -18.69 -27.85 1.82
N LEU A 242 -19.84 -27.29 1.42
CA LEU A 242 -21.10 -28.04 1.24
C LEU A 242 -20.96 -29.16 0.20
N GLY A 243 -20.27 -28.88 -0.92
CA GLY A 243 -19.95 -29.88 -1.94
C GLY A 243 -19.12 -31.05 -1.39
N ALA A 244 -18.06 -30.75 -0.65
CA ALA A 244 -17.23 -31.76 0.01
C ALA A 244 -18.00 -32.55 1.08
N GLN A 245 -18.82 -31.88 1.91
CA GLN A 245 -19.67 -32.50 2.92
C GLN A 245 -20.67 -33.48 2.28
N LYS A 246 -21.26 -33.10 1.13
CA LYS A 246 -22.19 -33.97 0.39
C LYS A 246 -21.46 -35.11 -0.34
N ARG A 247 -20.22 -34.90 -0.80
CA ARG A 247 -19.34 -35.95 -1.34
C ARG A 247 -19.01 -37.02 -0.28
N GLN A 248 -18.70 -36.60 0.95
CA GLN A 248 -18.45 -37.50 2.08
C GLN A 248 -19.73 -38.32 2.42
N GLU A 249 -20.89 -37.67 2.48
CA GLU A 249 -22.18 -38.35 2.73
C GLU A 249 -22.49 -39.41 1.65
N ILE A 250 -22.25 -39.10 0.38
CA ILE A 250 -22.49 -40.02 -0.75
C ILE A 250 -21.50 -41.18 -0.75
N THR A 251 -20.21 -40.94 -0.50
CA THR A 251 -19.20 -42.01 -0.43
C THR A 251 -19.41 -42.95 0.75
N LEU A 252 -19.84 -42.44 1.92
CA LEU A 252 -20.21 -43.25 3.08
C LEU A 252 -21.48 -44.11 2.82
N LYS A 253 -22.43 -43.60 2.03
CA LYS A 253 -23.58 -44.40 1.54
C LYS A 253 -23.14 -45.46 0.54
N LEU A 254 -22.19 -45.14 -0.35
CA LEU A 254 -21.64 -46.06 -1.34
C LEU A 254 -20.84 -47.20 -0.70
N GLU A 255 -20.07 -46.92 0.37
CA GLU A 255 -19.34 -47.96 1.13
C GLU A 255 -20.30 -49.02 1.65
N LYS A 256 -21.40 -48.63 2.30
CA LYS A 256 -22.43 -49.55 2.81
C LYS A 256 -23.09 -50.40 1.71
N VAL A 257 -23.21 -49.87 0.49
CA VAL A 257 -23.73 -50.62 -0.68
C VAL A 257 -22.68 -51.62 -1.18
N ALA A 258 -21.40 -51.25 -1.19
CA ALA A 258 -20.31 -52.15 -1.56
C ALA A 258 -20.10 -53.28 -0.53
N GLU A 259 -20.21 -52.97 0.77
CA GLU A 259 -20.18 -53.96 1.86
C GLU A 259 -21.29 -55.00 1.71
N ALA A 260 -22.55 -54.55 1.50
CA ALA A 260 -23.67 -55.45 1.21
C ALA A 260 -23.46 -56.27 -0.09
N GLY A 261 -22.78 -55.70 -1.09
CA GLY A 261 -22.38 -56.41 -2.31
C GLY A 261 -21.42 -57.58 -2.03
N VAL A 262 -20.43 -57.38 -1.17
CA VAL A 262 -19.51 -58.44 -0.73
C VAL A 262 -20.26 -59.53 0.07
N GLU A 263 -21.16 -59.14 0.99
CA GLU A 263 -21.98 -60.10 1.73
C GLU A 263 -22.84 -60.99 0.81
N ILE A 264 -23.46 -60.39 -0.21
CA ILE A 264 -24.26 -61.11 -1.22
C ILE A 264 -23.38 -62.06 -2.04
N ALA A 265 -22.22 -61.61 -2.53
CA ALA A 265 -21.29 -62.45 -3.29
C ALA A 265 -20.82 -63.66 -2.47
N GLN A 266 -20.45 -63.44 -1.19
CA GLN A 266 -20.08 -64.53 -0.28
C GLN A 266 -21.25 -65.50 -0.01
N SER A 267 -22.49 -65.02 0.04
CA SER A 267 -23.69 -65.85 0.23
C SER A 267 -24.00 -66.72 -0.99
N LEU A 268 -23.89 -66.15 -2.20
CA LEU A 268 -24.07 -66.88 -3.46
C LEU A 268 -22.98 -67.95 -3.64
N TYR A 269 -21.72 -67.65 -3.31
CA TYR A 269 -20.63 -68.62 -3.34
C TYR A 269 -20.85 -69.79 -2.38
N LYS A 270 -21.25 -69.52 -1.12
CA LYS A 270 -21.65 -70.56 -0.13
C LYS A 270 -22.83 -71.41 -0.62
N SER A 271 -23.65 -70.87 -1.52
CA SER A 271 -24.80 -71.54 -2.14
C SER A 271 -24.47 -72.25 -3.46
N GLY A 272 -23.21 -72.19 -3.93
CA GLY A 272 -22.78 -72.76 -5.22
C GLY A 272 -23.29 -71.99 -6.46
N GLN A 273 -23.73 -70.75 -6.29
CA GLN A 273 -24.34 -69.91 -7.33
C GLN A 273 -23.42 -68.78 -7.86
N ALA A 274 -22.25 -68.59 -7.24
CA ALA A 274 -21.19 -67.70 -7.67
C ALA A 274 -19.82 -68.38 -7.56
N ALA A 275 -18.82 -67.87 -8.25
CA ALA A 275 -17.45 -68.36 -8.24
C ALA A 275 -16.54 -67.49 -7.34
N GLN A 276 -15.36 -68.01 -6.98
CA GLN A 276 -14.41 -67.28 -6.13
C GLN A 276 -13.95 -65.92 -6.73
N PRO A 277 -13.76 -65.75 -8.05
CA PRO A 277 -13.46 -64.44 -8.65
C PRO A 277 -14.54 -63.38 -8.39
N ASP A 278 -15.80 -63.77 -8.24
CA ASP A 278 -16.91 -62.83 -8.04
C ASP A 278 -16.83 -62.15 -6.66
N ILE A 279 -16.38 -62.90 -5.63
CA ILE A 279 -16.06 -62.34 -4.31
C ILE A 279 -14.87 -61.37 -4.43
N LEU A 280 -13.78 -61.79 -5.08
CA LEU A 280 -12.58 -60.97 -5.22
C LEU A 280 -12.86 -59.66 -5.98
N GLN A 281 -13.74 -59.69 -6.97
CA GLN A 281 -14.18 -58.49 -7.69
C GLN A 281 -14.99 -57.55 -6.78
N ALA A 282 -15.90 -58.07 -5.96
CA ALA A 282 -16.64 -57.26 -4.99
C ALA A 282 -15.73 -56.67 -3.90
N GLU A 283 -14.73 -57.43 -3.42
CA GLU A 283 -13.74 -56.97 -2.44
C GLU A 283 -12.83 -55.86 -3.01
N VAL A 284 -12.44 -55.95 -4.28
CA VAL A 284 -11.72 -54.87 -4.98
C VAL A 284 -12.58 -53.61 -5.08
N GLN A 285 -13.86 -53.73 -5.48
CA GLN A 285 -14.79 -52.59 -5.56
C GLN A 285 -15.00 -51.92 -4.18
N LEU A 286 -15.11 -52.70 -3.10
CA LEU A 286 -15.15 -52.16 -1.73
C LEU A 286 -13.85 -51.45 -1.36
N GLY A 287 -12.69 -51.95 -1.80
CA GLY A 287 -11.40 -51.28 -1.64
C GLY A 287 -11.33 -49.93 -2.35
N GLU A 288 -11.78 -49.85 -3.60
CA GLU A 288 -11.87 -48.60 -4.38
C GLU A 288 -12.80 -47.59 -3.71
N VAL A 289 -13.99 -48.03 -3.27
CA VAL A 289 -14.96 -47.17 -2.59
C VAL A 289 -14.45 -46.67 -1.24
N ARG A 290 -13.68 -47.48 -0.48
CA ARG A 290 -13.02 -47.04 0.75
C ARG A 290 -11.98 -45.96 0.52
N ILE A 291 -11.19 -46.07 -0.54
CA ILE A 291 -10.26 -45.00 -0.97
C ILE A 291 -11.03 -43.73 -1.34
N LEU A 292 -12.16 -43.85 -2.06
CA LEU A 292 -13.01 -42.71 -2.42
C LEU A 292 -13.62 -42.03 -1.19
N ARG A 293 -14.07 -42.77 -0.16
CA ARG A 293 -14.52 -42.19 1.11
C ARG A 293 -13.39 -41.49 1.84
N GLN A 294 -12.21 -42.12 1.94
CA GLN A 294 -11.07 -41.55 2.66
C GLN A 294 -10.59 -40.24 2.02
N ASN A 295 -10.58 -40.17 0.69
CA ASN A 295 -10.29 -38.93 -0.03
C ASN A 295 -11.36 -37.86 0.20
N ALA A 296 -12.66 -38.22 0.16
CA ALA A 296 -13.74 -37.27 0.42
C ALA A 296 -13.77 -36.74 1.87
N GLU A 297 -13.23 -37.50 2.82
CA GLU A 297 -13.00 -37.08 4.21
C GLU A 297 -11.88 -36.05 4.33
N TYR A 298 -10.74 -36.26 3.65
CA TYR A 298 -9.65 -35.27 3.58
C TYR A 298 -10.03 -34.02 2.79
N ASP A 299 -10.81 -34.15 1.69
CA ASP A 299 -11.36 -33.02 0.94
C ASP A 299 -12.19 -32.11 1.86
N LEU A 300 -13.07 -32.71 2.67
CA LEU A 300 -13.92 -31.98 3.62
C LEU A 300 -13.08 -31.32 4.72
N GLU A 301 -12.12 -32.03 5.32
CA GLU A 301 -11.27 -31.45 6.36
C GLU A 301 -10.48 -30.23 5.82
N SER A 302 -9.89 -30.35 4.62
CA SER A 302 -9.18 -29.24 3.98
C SER A 302 -10.11 -28.08 3.64
N ALA A 303 -11.32 -28.35 3.14
CA ALA A 303 -12.31 -27.31 2.85
C ALA A 303 -12.73 -26.53 4.11
N LYS A 304 -12.93 -27.23 5.25
CA LYS A 304 -13.20 -26.60 6.56
C LYS A 304 -12.03 -25.74 7.06
N GLN A 305 -10.79 -26.22 6.92
CA GLN A 305 -9.59 -25.46 7.33
C GLN A 305 -9.41 -24.19 6.50
N GLN A 306 -9.71 -24.24 5.20
CA GLN A 306 -9.72 -23.07 4.31
C GLN A 306 -10.86 -22.09 4.63
N LEU A 307 -12.05 -22.58 5.01
CA LEU A 307 -13.15 -21.72 5.46
C LEU A 307 -12.81 -21.03 6.79
N ALA A 308 -12.19 -21.74 7.73
CA ALA A 308 -11.73 -21.21 9.02
C ALA A 308 -10.74 -20.04 8.85
N SER A 309 -9.77 -20.15 7.92
CA SER A 309 -8.81 -19.08 7.67
C SER A 309 -9.42 -17.85 6.97
N LEU A 310 -10.44 -18.03 6.12
CA LEU A 310 -11.17 -16.92 5.49
C LEU A 310 -12.11 -16.18 6.46
N VAL A 311 -12.73 -16.88 7.41
CA VAL A 311 -13.58 -16.25 8.45
C VAL A 311 -12.74 -15.60 9.56
N GLY A 312 -11.52 -16.11 9.81
CA GLY A 312 -10.64 -15.66 10.88
C GLY A 312 -10.86 -16.39 12.22
N THR A 313 -11.67 -17.45 12.23
CA THR A 313 -11.99 -18.27 13.40
C THR A 313 -11.35 -19.65 13.26
N PRO A 314 -10.33 -20.02 14.07
CA PRO A 314 -9.54 -21.22 13.84
C PRO A 314 -10.26 -22.55 14.15
N ASP A 315 -11.38 -22.53 14.88
CA ASP A 315 -12.18 -23.72 15.21
C ASP A 315 -13.53 -23.71 14.49
N LEU A 316 -13.53 -24.13 13.21
CA LEU A 316 -14.74 -24.48 12.45
C LEU A 316 -14.80 -25.98 12.11
N SER A 317 -13.84 -26.80 12.54
CA SER A 317 -13.75 -28.22 12.18
C SER A 317 -14.91 -29.05 12.73
N HIS A 318 -15.37 -28.72 13.94
CA HIS A 318 -16.44 -29.41 14.67
C HIS A 318 -17.85 -29.09 14.15
N TYR A 319 -18.02 -27.98 13.41
CA TYR A 319 -19.33 -27.51 12.93
C TYR A 319 -19.75 -28.24 11.64
N ASN A 320 -21.05 -28.42 11.44
CA ASN A 320 -21.61 -28.88 10.17
C ASN A 320 -22.28 -27.72 9.44
N PHE A 321 -22.24 -27.73 8.11
CA PHE A 321 -22.72 -26.62 7.31
C PHE A 321 -24.10 -26.92 6.73
N THR A 322 -25.03 -25.97 6.88
CA THR A 322 -26.42 -26.06 6.42
C THR A 322 -26.70 -25.03 5.35
N GLY A 323 -27.02 -25.52 4.16
CA GLY A 323 -27.42 -24.71 3.01
C GLY A 323 -27.76 -25.61 1.83
N GLU A 324 -28.53 -25.08 0.88
CA GLU A 324 -28.86 -25.79 -0.35
C GLU A 324 -27.85 -25.47 -1.45
N LEU A 325 -27.38 -26.49 -2.16
CA LEU A 325 -26.61 -26.35 -3.40
C LEU A 325 -27.61 -26.05 -4.53
N ASP A 326 -28.10 -24.82 -4.59
CA ASP A 326 -29.04 -24.42 -5.64
C ASP A 326 -28.38 -24.47 -7.03
N VAL A 327 -29.12 -25.03 -7.99
CA VAL A 327 -28.72 -25.24 -9.39
C VAL A 327 -29.52 -24.31 -10.33
N ASN A 328 -30.36 -23.41 -9.80
CA ASN A 328 -31.12 -22.42 -10.55
C ASN A 328 -30.20 -21.42 -11.27
N SER A 329 -29.96 -21.64 -12.56
CA SER A 329 -29.19 -20.72 -13.40
C SER A 329 -29.97 -19.43 -13.66
N VAL A 330 -29.68 -18.39 -12.88
CA VAL A 330 -30.14 -17.02 -13.15
C VAL A 330 -29.60 -16.59 -14.52
N LYS A 331 -30.50 -16.23 -15.44
CA LYS A 331 -30.13 -15.70 -16.76
C LYS A 331 -29.83 -14.21 -16.64
N TRP A 332 -28.54 -13.87 -16.59
CA TRP A 332 -28.08 -12.49 -16.55
C TRP A 332 -28.23 -11.80 -17.91
N ASN A 333 -28.61 -10.54 -17.87
CA ASN A 333 -28.53 -9.61 -19.00
C ASN A 333 -27.16 -8.92 -18.92
N TRP A 334 -26.24 -9.22 -19.84
CA TRP A 334 -24.83 -8.81 -19.74
C TRP A 334 -24.63 -7.29 -19.74
N ASP A 335 -25.34 -6.55 -20.59
CA ASP A 335 -25.22 -5.09 -20.64
C ASP A 335 -25.73 -4.43 -19.36
N GLU A 336 -26.80 -4.97 -18.78
CA GLU A 336 -27.37 -4.50 -17.51
C GLU A 336 -26.50 -4.87 -16.30
N ALA A 337 -25.91 -6.08 -16.30
CA ALA A 337 -24.93 -6.48 -15.29
C ALA A 337 -23.66 -5.61 -15.34
N TYR A 338 -23.13 -5.34 -16.54
CA TYR A 338 -21.97 -4.47 -16.75
C TYR A 338 -22.26 -3.03 -16.29
N ASN A 339 -23.39 -2.44 -16.69
CA ASN A 339 -23.74 -1.08 -16.29
C ASN A 339 -23.94 -0.97 -14.76
N ASN A 340 -24.58 -1.96 -14.13
CA ASN A 340 -24.73 -2.00 -12.67
C ASN A 340 -23.39 -2.18 -11.94
N LEU A 341 -22.47 -2.99 -12.47
CA LEU A 341 -21.11 -3.15 -11.92
C LEU A 341 -20.31 -1.86 -12.06
N VAL A 342 -20.29 -1.21 -13.22
CA VAL A 342 -19.55 0.04 -13.44
C VAL A 342 -20.05 1.17 -12.52
N ALA A 343 -21.37 1.28 -12.33
CA ALA A 343 -21.97 2.29 -11.47
C ALA A 343 -21.72 2.09 -9.96
N ASN A 344 -21.43 0.86 -9.52
CA ASN A 344 -21.34 0.52 -8.09
C ASN A 344 -19.99 -0.11 -7.65
N SER A 345 -19.08 -0.42 -8.58
CA SER A 345 -17.77 -1.02 -8.28
C SER A 345 -16.93 -0.09 -7.40
N PRO A 346 -16.56 -0.52 -6.16
CA PRO A 346 -15.69 0.28 -5.31
C PRO A 346 -14.29 0.47 -5.90
N GLU A 347 -13.85 -0.41 -6.80
CA GLU A 347 -12.53 -0.29 -7.45
C GLU A 347 -12.49 0.89 -8.44
N ILE A 348 -13.59 1.13 -9.17
CA ILE A 348 -13.79 2.34 -9.96
C ILE A 348 -13.94 3.57 -9.04
N GLN A 349 -14.71 3.46 -7.95
CA GLN A 349 -14.89 4.57 -7.00
C GLN A 349 -13.56 5.01 -6.37
N ALA A 350 -12.67 4.06 -6.02
CA ALA A 350 -11.32 4.33 -5.56
C ALA A 350 -10.46 5.00 -6.63
N ALA A 351 -10.52 4.53 -7.88
CA ALA A 351 -9.79 5.15 -8.99
C ALA A 351 -10.25 6.58 -9.28
N CYS A 352 -11.57 6.86 -9.25
CA CYS A 352 -12.11 8.22 -9.35
C CYS A 352 -11.67 9.11 -8.16
N ALA A 353 -11.58 8.57 -6.95
CA ALA A 353 -10.99 9.27 -5.81
C ALA A 353 -9.50 9.60 -6.04
N ARG A 354 -8.72 8.69 -6.65
CA ARG A 354 -7.32 8.97 -7.06
C ARG A 354 -7.21 10.09 -8.11
N VAL A 355 -8.15 10.18 -9.06
CA VAL A 355 -8.21 11.32 -10.02
C VAL A 355 -8.46 12.64 -9.29
N ASN A 356 -9.45 12.69 -8.38
CA ASN A 356 -9.73 13.88 -7.57
C ASN A 356 -8.53 14.27 -6.68
N ARG A 357 -7.86 13.28 -6.09
CA ARG A 357 -6.62 13.45 -5.33
C ARG A 357 -5.49 14.04 -6.17
N ALA A 358 -5.31 13.56 -7.41
CA ALA A 358 -4.34 14.11 -8.34
C ALA A 358 -4.70 15.55 -8.78
N ARG A 359 -5.99 15.87 -8.96
CA ARG A 359 -6.45 17.23 -9.24
C ARG A 359 -6.15 18.19 -8.08
N ALA A 360 -6.54 17.84 -6.85
CA ALA A 360 -6.22 18.63 -5.66
C ALA A 360 -4.70 18.83 -5.50
N GLN A 361 -3.90 17.84 -5.89
CA GLN A 361 -2.45 17.92 -5.88
C GLN A 361 -1.91 18.96 -6.88
N ILE A 362 -2.53 19.17 -8.04
CA ILE A 362 -2.16 20.25 -8.98
C ILE A 362 -2.30 21.60 -8.29
N SER A 363 -3.49 21.93 -7.77
CA SER A 363 -3.74 23.20 -7.07
C SER A 363 -2.81 23.39 -5.87
N ARG A 364 -2.48 22.31 -5.16
CA ARG A 364 -1.49 22.30 -4.07
C ARG A 364 -0.05 22.56 -4.55
N GLN A 365 0.33 22.15 -5.76
CA GLN A 365 1.64 22.47 -6.36
C GLN A 365 1.69 23.89 -6.96
N GLU A 366 0.59 24.44 -7.45
CA GLU A 366 0.53 25.81 -7.97
C GLU A 366 0.77 26.84 -6.85
N VAL A 367 0.02 26.73 -5.74
CA VAL A 367 0.21 27.62 -4.58
C VAL A 367 1.58 27.46 -3.93
N GLN A 368 2.34 26.38 -4.21
CA GLN A 368 3.63 26.14 -3.57
C GLN A 368 4.63 27.27 -3.82
N ALA A 369 4.53 27.97 -4.96
CA ALA A 369 5.33 29.15 -5.27
C ALA A 369 5.08 30.34 -4.33
N MET A 370 3.90 30.45 -3.68
CA MET A 370 3.63 31.45 -2.63
C MET A 370 4.56 31.20 -1.44
N PRO A 371 5.46 32.13 -1.08
CA PRO A 371 6.38 31.89 0.03
C PRO A 371 5.67 32.02 1.39
N ASN A 372 6.06 31.15 2.34
CA ASN A 372 5.64 31.25 3.74
C ASN A 372 6.39 32.40 4.43
N LEU A 373 5.71 33.10 5.34
CA LEU A 373 6.28 34.23 6.07
C LEU A 373 6.89 33.74 7.40
N LEU A 374 8.15 34.05 7.65
CA LEU A 374 8.78 33.86 8.96
C LEU A 374 8.75 35.18 9.72
N ALA A 375 8.28 35.17 10.96
CA ALA A 375 8.47 36.30 11.88
C ALA A 375 9.16 35.80 13.16
N GLN A 376 10.20 36.52 13.56
CA GLN A 376 10.99 36.25 14.76
C GLN A 376 11.07 37.52 15.59
N ILE A 377 10.90 37.36 16.90
CA ILE A 377 11.17 38.39 17.91
C ILE A 377 12.18 37.84 18.92
N GLY A 378 12.98 38.70 19.53
CA GLY A 378 13.92 38.29 20.57
C GLY A 378 14.40 39.46 21.41
N ALA A 379 15.08 39.10 22.51
CA ALA A 379 15.74 40.03 23.41
C ALA A 379 17.07 39.42 23.88
N ALA A 380 18.12 40.23 23.90
CA ALA A 380 19.45 39.87 24.37
C ALA A 380 20.06 40.97 25.23
N HIS A 381 20.80 40.58 26.26
CA HIS A 381 21.63 41.48 27.04
C HIS A 381 23.04 41.51 26.44
N ASP A 382 23.52 42.70 26.06
CA ASP A 382 24.88 42.88 25.59
C ASP A 382 25.85 43.11 26.76
N ASN A 383 26.69 42.11 27.06
CA ASN A 383 27.70 42.21 28.10
C ASN A 383 28.89 43.11 27.70
N ALA A 384 28.93 43.65 26.48
CA ALA A 384 29.94 44.64 26.07
C ALA A 384 29.54 46.09 26.41
N THR A 385 28.26 46.45 26.28
CA THR A 385 27.72 47.79 26.61
C THR A 385 26.86 47.84 27.87
N GLY A 386 26.47 46.69 28.43
CA GLY A 386 25.54 46.59 29.57
C GLY A 386 24.08 46.93 29.21
N SER A 387 23.72 46.86 27.93
CA SER A 387 22.41 47.29 27.41
C SER A 387 21.53 46.11 26.98
N ASP A 388 20.22 46.24 27.17
CA ASP A 388 19.23 45.31 26.62
C ASP A 388 18.87 45.68 25.18
N ILE A 389 18.92 44.70 24.28
CA ILE A 389 18.67 44.85 22.85
C ILE A 389 17.47 43.97 22.47
N ALA A 390 16.45 44.57 21.86
CA ALA A 390 15.34 43.84 21.27
C ALA A 390 15.52 43.71 19.74
N ASN A 391 15.29 42.50 19.20
CA ASN A 391 15.34 42.26 17.76
C ASN A 391 13.97 41.82 17.23
N VAL A 392 13.61 42.35 16.05
CA VAL A 392 12.43 41.94 15.28
C VAL A 392 12.89 41.65 13.86
N GLN A 393 12.60 40.46 13.35
CA GLN A 393 12.93 40.05 11.99
C GLN A 393 11.69 39.49 11.30
N ILE A 394 11.47 39.93 10.06
CA ILE A 394 10.48 39.36 9.16
C ILE A 394 11.22 38.90 7.91
N ALA A 395 11.12 37.62 7.57
CA ALA A 395 11.81 37.03 6.43
C ALA A 395 10.82 36.34 5.48
N LEU A 396 11.05 36.50 4.18
CA LEU A 396 10.23 35.95 3.11
C LEU A 396 11.13 35.54 1.93
N PRO A 397 11.26 34.24 1.58
CA PRO A 397 12.03 33.84 0.42
C PRO A 397 11.34 34.29 -0.87
N ILE A 398 12.10 34.84 -1.83
CA ILE A 398 11.54 35.35 -3.10
C ILE A 398 11.78 34.30 -4.21
N PRO A 399 10.72 33.73 -4.83
CA PRO A 399 10.82 32.64 -5.80
C PRO A 399 11.24 33.12 -7.20
N ILE A 400 12.48 33.61 -7.34
CA ILE A 400 13.00 34.13 -8.61
C ILE A 400 13.25 32.98 -9.61
N PHE A 401 14.06 31.99 -9.22
CA PHE A 401 14.51 30.90 -10.11
C PHE A 401 13.67 29.62 -10.00
N ASN A 402 13.14 29.33 -8.81
CA ASN A 402 12.29 28.17 -8.55
C ASN A 402 10.86 28.64 -8.28
N ARG A 403 9.96 28.35 -9.24
CA ARG A 403 8.51 28.61 -9.16
C ARG A 403 7.70 27.31 -9.05
N ASN A 404 8.34 26.25 -8.55
CA ASN A 404 7.79 24.89 -8.44
C ASN A 404 7.43 24.21 -9.80
N GLN A 405 7.89 24.77 -10.92
CA GLN A 405 7.40 24.43 -12.27
C GLN A 405 7.51 22.94 -12.64
N GLY A 406 8.57 22.26 -12.22
CA GLY A 406 8.73 20.81 -12.46
C GLY A 406 7.70 19.97 -11.71
N ASN A 407 7.39 20.31 -10.45
CA ASN A 407 6.42 19.57 -9.64
C ASN A 407 4.98 19.79 -10.12
N ILE A 408 4.67 20.96 -10.71
CA ILE A 408 3.38 21.22 -11.37
C ILE A 408 3.24 20.32 -12.61
N ALA A 409 4.27 20.24 -13.47
CA ALA A 409 4.29 19.33 -14.61
C ALA A 409 4.15 17.85 -14.19
N THR A 410 4.79 17.44 -13.10
CA THR A 410 4.61 16.10 -12.51
C THR A 410 3.17 15.87 -12.03
N ALA A 411 2.54 16.84 -11.37
CA ALA A 411 1.15 16.71 -10.89
C ALA A 411 0.15 16.58 -12.06
N ASN A 412 0.30 17.39 -13.12
CA ASN A 412 -0.49 17.27 -14.35
C ASN A 412 -0.30 15.90 -15.03
N SER A 413 0.94 15.39 -15.03
CA SER A 413 1.24 14.06 -15.60
C SER A 413 0.60 12.92 -14.81
N GLU A 414 0.61 12.99 -13.48
CA GLU A 414 -0.02 11.99 -12.61
C GLU A 414 -1.55 12.06 -12.70
N TYR A 415 -2.16 13.24 -12.82
CA TYR A 415 -3.59 13.39 -13.09
C TYR A 415 -4.00 12.71 -14.41
N ASN A 416 -3.28 12.98 -15.50
CA ASN A 416 -3.53 12.33 -16.79
C ASN A 416 -3.38 10.81 -16.71
N ARG A 417 -2.41 10.31 -15.94
CA ARG A 417 -2.22 8.88 -15.65
C ARG A 417 -3.41 8.31 -14.86
N SER A 418 -3.88 8.97 -13.82
CA SER A 418 -5.04 8.51 -13.03
C SER A 418 -6.33 8.47 -13.86
N VAL A 419 -6.55 9.43 -14.77
CA VAL A 419 -7.70 9.40 -15.69
C VAL A 419 -7.65 8.15 -16.59
N LYS A 420 -6.46 7.81 -17.11
CA LYS A 420 -6.28 6.57 -17.90
C LYS A 420 -6.27 5.28 -17.08
N GLU A 421 -6.08 5.36 -15.76
CA GLU A 421 -6.27 4.23 -14.85
C GLU A 421 -7.74 3.83 -14.73
N VAL A 422 -8.66 4.80 -14.66
CA VAL A 422 -10.12 4.57 -14.64
C VAL A 422 -10.59 3.89 -15.93
N GLU A 423 -10.21 4.43 -17.09
CA GLU A 423 -10.54 3.85 -18.40
C GLU A 423 -10.05 2.40 -18.53
N ARG A 424 -8.81 2.12 -18.10
CA ARG A 424 -8.24 0.78 -18.06
C ARG A 424 -9.04 -0.18 -17.15
N LEU A 425 -9.49 0.29 -15.99
CA LEU A 425 -10.28 -0.52 -15.04
C LEU A 425 -11.70 -0.82 -15.56
N GLN A 426 -12.34 0.13 -16.23
CA GLN A 426 -13.61 -0.12 -16.94
C GLN A 426 -13.43 -1.19 -18.03
N LEU A 427 -12.31 -1.16 -18.76
CA LEU A 427 -11.99 -2.17 -19.77
C LEU A 427 -11.65 -3.55 -19.16
N SER A 428 -10.96 -3.65 -18.02
CA SER A 428 -10.69 -4.94 -17.38
C SER A 428 -11.95 -5.57 -16.79
N LEU A 429 -12.79 -4.79 -16.10
CA LEU A 429 -14.08 -5.27 -15.58
C LEU A 429 -15.04 -5.70 -16.70
N LYS A 430 -14.88 -5.17 -17.91
CA LYS A 430 -15.61 -5.64 -19.09
C LYS A 430 -15.18 -7.03 -19.57
N VAL A 431 -13.91 -7.39 -19.39
CA VAL A 431 -13.34 -8.70 -19.75
C VAL A 431 -13.59 -9.73 -18.66
N GLU A 432 -13.59 -9.33 -17.38
CA GLU A 432 -13.93 -10.21 -16.25
C GLU A 432 -15.42 -10.60 -16.22
N LEU A 433 -16.27 -9.86 -16.93
CA LEU A 433 -17.70 -10.17 -17.14
C LEU A 433 -18.02 -10.94 -18.43
N SER A 434 -17.04 -11.26 -19.29
CA SER A 434 -17.28 -11.82 -20.64
C SER A 434 -16.79 -13.25 -20.85
#